data_AF-Q7RRM2-F1
#
_entry.id   AF-Q7RRM2-F1
#
_cell.length_a   1.000
_cell.length_b   1.000
_cell.length_c   1.000
_cell.angle_alpha   90.00
_cell.angle_beta   90.00
_cell.angle_gamma   90.00
#
_symmetry.space_group_name_H-M   'P 1'
#
loop_
_entity.id
_entity.type
_entity.pdbx_description
1 polymer ?
#
loop_
_entity_poly.entity_id
_entity_poly.type
_entity_poly.pdbx_seq_one_letter_code
_entity_poly.pdbx_strand_id
1 'polypeptide(L)'
;MFLCPNEAENMLNEIIKSNGMQNRNNIKLYNINMQKAYELIKEFMHLKKLESQNSDIKNNIVYWKLIPSKRQAQNALVFLSYKKKSELIFPVFYVDGFYVNKDRANIIPLFFDIEDLRDALNKKGVKSYKIKVLNFVDLIFSVCQ
;
A
#
# COMPACT_ATOMS: atom_id res chain seq x y z
N MET A 1 1.68 -6.40 7.44
CA MET A 1 1.47 -4.93 7.50
C MET A 1 0.29 -4.59 6.62
N PHE A 2 -0.63 -3.73 7.07
CA PHE A 2 -1.85 -3.40 6.33
C PHE A 2 -1.86 -1.92 5.92
N LEU A 3 -2.24 -1.63 4.68
CA LEU A 3 -2.50 -0.25 4.23
C LEU A 3 -3.85 0.28 4.75
N CYS A 4 -4.79 -0.61 5.08
CA CYS A 4 -6.10 -0.26 5.63
C CYS A 4 -6.20 -0.69 7.11
N PRO A 5 -6.48 0.22 8.05
CA PRO A 5 -6.59 -0.12 9.47
C PRO A 5 -7.74 -1.09 9.75
N ASN A 6 -8.87 -0.98 9.04
CA ASN A 6 -10.03 -1.86 9.22
C ASN A 6 -9.69 -3.33 8.90
N GLU A 7 -8.76 -3.57 7.97
CA GLU A 7 -8.31 -4.94 7.67
C GLU A 7 -7.40 -5.50 8.74
N ALA A 8 -6.56 -4.65 9.34
CA ALA A 8 -5.76 -5.03 10.50
C ALA A 8 -6.65 -5.35 11.70
N GLU A 9 -7.71 -4.55 11.92
CA GLU A 9 -8.71 -4.78 12.96
C GLU A 9 -9.50 -6.07 12.72
N ASN A 10 -9.91 -6.34 11.48
CA ASN A 10 -10.57 -7.61 11.14
C ASN A 10 -9.67 -8.81 11.47
N MET A 11 -8.39 -8.77 11.11
CA MET A 11 -7.44 -9.84 11.46
C MET A 11 -7.27 -9.96 12.98
N LEU A 12 -7.18 -8.84 13.70
CA LEU A 12 -7.09 -8.83 15.16
C LEU A 12 -8.30 -9.52 15.79
N ASN A 13 -9.51 -9.19 15.32
CA ASN A 13 -10.76 -9.77 15.77
C ASN A 13 -10.83 -11.28 15.49
N GLU A 14 -10.32 -11.74 14.35
CA GLU A 14 -10.21 -13.17 14.02
C GLU A 14 -9.24 -13.91 14.97
N ILE A 15 -8.11 -13.30 15.32
CA ILE A 15 -7.16 -13.86 16.30
C ILE A 15 -7.80 -13.97 17.69
N ILE A 16 -8.54 -12.94 18.12
CA ILE A 16 -9.25 -12.96 19.41
C ILE A 16 -10.34 -14.03 19.43
N LYS A 17 -11.08 -14.19 18.33
CA LYS A 17 -12.13 -15.23 18.22
C LYS A 17 -11.56 -16.64 18.29
N SER A 18 -10.40 -16.88 17.67
CA SER A 18 -9.78 -18.19 17.58
C SER A 18 -8.99 -18.61 18.83
N ASN A 19 -8.34 -17.66 19.54
CA ASN A 19 -7.47 -17.95 20.69
C ASN A 19 -7.67 -16.95 21.86
N GLY A 20 -8.93 -16.66 22.19
CA GLY A 20 -9.32 -15.55 23.06
C GLY A 20 -8.74 -15.54 24.48
N MET A 21 -8.39 -16.70 25.07
CA MET A 21 -7.84 -16.73 26.43
C MET A 21 -6.40 -16.24 26.53
N GLN A 22 -5.56 -16.44 25.51
CA GLN A 22 -4.14 -16.04 25.55
C GLN A 22 -3.90 -14.62 25.01
N ASN A 23 -4.75 -14.16 24.09
CA ASN A 23 -4.45 -12.95 23.31
C ASN A 23 -5.29 -11.72 23.67
N ARG A 24 -6.44 -11.85 24.34
CA ARG A 24 -7.41 -10.73 24.53
C ARG A 24 -6.83 -9.42 25.05
N ASN A 25 -5.84 -9.47 25.94
CA ASN A 25 -5.23 -8.27 26.54
C ASN A 25 -3.80 -7.97 26.02
N ASN A 26 -3.27 -8.80 25.14
CA ASN A 26 -1.85 -8.79 24.74
C ASN A 26 -1.61 -8.37 23.28
N ILE A 27 -2.67 -8.26 22.47
CA ILE A 27 -2.58 -7.85 21.07
C ILE A 27 -3.25 -6.49 20.87
N LYS A 28 -2.59 -5.62 20.09
CA LYS A 28 -3.11 -4.30 19.72
C LYS A 28 -2.70 -3.94 18.31
N LEU A 29 -3.42 -3.00 17.71
CA LEU A 29 -2.97 -2.34 16.48
C LEU A 29 -1.80 -1.41 16.81
N TYR A 30 -0.77 -1.46 15.96
CA TYR A 30 0.37 -0.56 16.03
C TYR A 30 0.60 0.03 14.64
N ASN A 31 0.78 1.34 14.57
CA ASN A 31 1.00 2.05 13.31
C ASN A 31 2.49 2.25 13.05
N ILE A 32 2.88 1.99 11.81
CA ILE A 32 4.17 2.41 11.24
C ILE A 32 3.87 3.15 9.93
N ASN A 33 4.76 4.05 9.54
CA ASN A 33 4.62 4.75 8.27
C ASN A 33 5.16 3.89 7.11
N MET A 34 4.86 4.32 5.87
CA MET A 34 5.30 3.60 4.67
C MET A 34 6.82 3.60 4.46
N GLN A 35 7.52 4.63 4.95
CA GLN A 35 8.98 4.65 4.93
C GLN A 35 9.54 3.48 5.74
N LYS A 36 9.07 3.29 6.97
CA LYS A 36 9.52 2.19 7.83
C LYS A 36 9.14 0.83 7.27
N ALA A 37 7.93 0.72 6.69
CA ALA A 37 7.52 -0.51 6.01
C ALA A 37 8.44 -0.86 4.83
N TYR A 38 8.85 0.13 4.03
CA TYR A 38 9.80 -0.05 2.93
C TYR A 38 11.18 -0.50 3.43
N GLU A 39 11.69 0.12 4.49
CA GLU A 39 12.97 -0.27 5.12
C GLU A 39 12.97 -1.74 5.55
N LEU A 40 11.90 -2.19 6.23
CA LEU A 40 11.75 -3.58 6.68
C LEU A 40 11.71 -4.59 5.53
N ILE A 41 11.01 -4.25 4.43
CA ILE A 41 10.95 -5.09 3.23
C ILE A 41 12.34 -5.15 2.56
N LYS A 42 13.04 -4.02 2.46
CA LYS A 42 14.37 -3.93 1.87
C LYS A 42 15.40 -4.71 2.68
N GLU A 43 15.34 -4.61 4.01
CA GLU A 43 16.18 -5.37 4.94
C GLU A 43 15.98 -6.88 4.76
N PHE A 44 14.73 -7.35 4.69
CA PHE A 44 14.42 -8.75 4.39
C PHE A 44 15.11 -9.23 3.11
N MET A 45 15.02 -8.46 2.02
CA MET A 45 15.64 -8.82 0.73
C MET A 45 17.17 -8.88 0.84
N HIS A 46 17.78 -7.97 1.59
CA HIS A 46 19.22 -7.95 1.83
C HIS A 46 19.68 -9.17 2.64
N LEU A 47 19.01 -9.47 3.75
CA LEU A 47 19.31 -10.63 4.59
C LEU A 47 19.13 -11.95 3.84
N LYS A 48 18.11 -12.05 2.98
CA LYS A 48 17.90 -13.22 2.12
C LYS A 48 19.02 -13.40 1.10
N LYS A 49 19.52 -12.31 0.53
CA LYS A 49 20.68 -12.37 -0.38
C LYS A 49 21.94 -12.89 0.34
N LEU A 50 22.20 -12.42 1.57
CA LEU A 50 23.32 -12.89 2.37
C LEU A 50 23.21 -14.37 2.74
N GLU A 51 22.03 -14.84 3.13
CA GLU A 51 21.77 -16.26 3.41
C GLU A 51 22.01 -17.13 2.16
N SER A 52 21.63 -16.66 0.97
CA SER A 52 21.89 -17.39 -0.28
C SER A 52 23.38 -17.48 -0.65
N GLN A 53 24.20 -16.56 -0.15
CA GLN A 53 25.63 -16.50 -0.42
C GLN A 53 26.47 -17.27 0.61
N ASN A 54 25.93 -17.51 1.80
CA ASN A 54 26.58 -18.25 2.89
C ASN A 54 25.61 -19.27 3.50
N SER A 55 25.69 -20.52 3.05
CA SER A 55 24.80 -21.62 3.48
C SER A 55 24.84 -21.93 4.97
N ASP A 56 25.90 -21.53 5.67
CA ASP A 56 26.08 -21.75 7.10
C ASP A 56 25.33 -20.71 7.96
N ILE A 57 24.83 -19.62 7.36
CA ILE A 57 24.08 -18.58 8.04
C ILE A 57 22.58 -18.85 7.89
N LYS A 58 22.00 -19.61 8.82
CA LYS A 58 20.53 -19.69 8.98
C LYS A 58 20.03 -18.50 9.79
N ASN A 59 19.65 -17.43 9.10
CA ASN A 59 19.02 -16.29 9.76
C ASN A 59 17.53 -16.57 9.98
N ASN A 60 17.00 -16.27 11.19
CA ASN A 60 15.56 -16.22 11.44
C ASN A 60 14.97 -14.95 10.80
N ILE A 61 14.86 -14.92 9.46
CA ILE A 61 14.44 -13.74 8.71
C ILE A 61 12.91 -13.65 8.68
N VAL A 62 12.36 -12.54 9.16
CA VAL A 62 10.93 -12.23 9.08
C VAL A 62 10.57 -11.70 7.69
N TYR A 63 9.63 -12.34 7.02
CA TYR A 63 9.06 -11.84 5.76
C TYR A 63 7.96 -10.80 6.04
N TRP A 64 8.28 -9.53 5.80
CA TRP A 64 7.35 -8.42 5.98
C TRP A 64 6.41 -8.26 4.79
N LYS A 65 5.25 -8.94 4.83
CA LYS A 65 4.22 -8.80 3.79
C LYS A 65 3.40 -7.52 3.96
N LEU A 66 3.33 -6.69 2.92
CA LEU A 66 2.42 -5.55 2.83
C LEU A 66 1.10 -5.99 2.17
N ILE A 67 -0.03 -5.60 2.76
CA ILE A 67 -1.37 -5.95 2.29
C ILE A 67 -2.07 -4.67 1.80
N PRO A 68 -2.51 -4.63 0.52
CA PRO A 68 -3.28 -3.51 -0.01
C PRO A 68 -4.70 -3.52 0.55
N SER A 69 -5.34 -2.34 0.58
CA SER A 69 -6.76 -2.24 0.90
C SER A 69 -7.59 -3.03 -0.11
N LYS A 70 -8.30 -4.08 0.34
CA LYS A 70 -9.21 -4.88 -0.50
C LYS A 70 -10.26 -4.02 -1.19
N ARG A 71 -10.80 -3.01 -0.47
CA ARG A 71 -11.78 -2.07 -1.03
C ARG A 71 -11.18 -1.30 -2.21
N GLN A 72 -9.98 -0.77 -2.05
CA GLN A 72 -9.34 0.02 -3.11
C GLN A 72 -8.82 -0.85 -4.26
N ALA A 73 -8.36 -2.06 -3.97
CA ALA A 73 -8.07 -3.06 -5.00
C ALA A 73 -9.31 -3.32 -5.87
N GLN A 74 -10.48 -3.53 -5.25
CA GLN A 74 -11.74 -3.72 -5.98
C GLN A 74 -12.14 -2.48 -6.79
N ASN A 75 -12.06 -1.28 -6.19
CA ASN A 75 -12.38 -0.02 -6.86
C ASN A 75 -11.49 0.21 -8.09
N ALA A 76 -10.20 -0.13 -8.00
CA ALA A 76 -9.25 0.03 -9.09
C ALA A 76 -9.58 -0.83 -10.31
N LEU A 77 -10.22 -2.00 -10.14
CA LEU A 77 -10.61 -2.87 -11.25
C LEU A 77 -11.59 -2.22 -12.21
N VAL A 78 -12.33 -1.19 -11.80
CA VAL A 78 -13.26 -0.44 -12.67
C VAL A 78 -12.52 0.38 -13.73
N PHE A 79 -11.27 0.79 -13.44
CA PHE A 79 -10.52 1.73 -14.28
C PHE A 79 -9.44 1.04 -15.15
N LEU A 80 -9.30 -0.28 -15.05
CA LEU A 80 -8.26 -1.05 -15.73
C LEU A 80 -8.82 -1.94 -16.83
N SER A 81 -8.04 -2.12 -17.91
CA SER A 81 -8.30 -3.15 -18.91
C SER A 81 -8.02 -4.54 -18.34
N TYR A 82 -8.61 -5.59 -18.91
CA TYR A 82 -8.49 -6.97 -18.43
C TYR A 82 -7.03 -7.39 -18.16
N LYS A 83 -6.13 -7.14 -19.13
CA LYS A 83 -4.69 -7.45 -18.98
C LYS A 83 -4.00 -6.68 -17.85
N LYS A 84 -4.39 -5.43 -17.60
CA LYS A 84 -3.80 -4.63 -16.51
C LYS A 84 -4.32 -5.00 -15.13
N LYS A 85 -5.49 -5.65 -15.04
CA LYS A 85 -6.06 -6.09 -13.75
C LYS A 85 -5.23 -7.19 -13.09
N SER A 86 -4.63 -8.09 -13.87
CA SER A 86 -3.86 -9.22 -13.33
C SER A 86 -2.52 -8.82 -12.70
N GLU A 87 -2.00 -7.64 -13.05
CA GLU A 87 -0.69 -7.15 -12.58
C GLU A 87 -0.83 -6.12 -11.44
N LEU A 88 -2.05 -5.68 -11.12
CA LEU A 88 -2.28 -4.66 -10.10
C LEU A 88 -2.14 -5.26 -8.70
N ILE A 89 -1.20 -4.73 -7.92
CA ILE A 89 -0.98 -5.13 -6.52
C ILE A 89 -1.37 -4.02 -5.55
N PHE A 90 -0.79 -2.82 -5.69
CA PHE A 90 -1.02 -1.69 -4.78
C PHE A 90 -1.59 -0.49 -5.53
N PRO A 91 -2.93 -0.35 -5.62
CA PRO A 91 -3.53 0.71 -6.42
C PRO A 91 -3.29 2.09 -5.82
N VAL A 92 -2.98 3.03 -6.71
CA VAL A 92 -2.95 4.46 -6.43
C VAL A 92 -3.69 5.18 -7.55
N PHE A 93 -4.56 6.11 -7.19
CA PHE A 93 -5.45 6.83 -8.09
C PHE A 93 -4.96 8.24 -8.37
N TYR A 94 -5.12 8.70 -9.60
CA TYR A 94 -4.80 10.07 -10.01
C TYR A 94 -5.61 10.50 -11.24
N VAL A 95 -5.52 11.79 -11.56
CA VAL A 95 -6.12 12.41 -12.76
C VAL A 95 -5.05 13.27 -13.43
N ASP A 96 -4.87 13.11 -14.75
CA ASP A 96 -4.00 14.01 -15.52
C ASP A 96 -4.54 15.44 -15.47
N GLY A 97 -3.66 16.43 -15.37
CA GLY A 97 -4.07 17.84 -15.33
C GLY A 97 -4.63 18.29 -13.99
N PHE A 98 -4.78 17.38 -13.02
CA PHE A 98 -5.09 17.73 -11.64
C PHE A 98 -3.79 17.92 -10.86
N TYR A 99 -3.53 19.16 -10.42
CA TYR A 99 -2.30 19.52 -9.73
C TYR A 99 -2.59 20.15 -8.37
N VAL A 100 -1.68 19.92 -7.42
CA VAL A 100 -1.61 20.64 -6.15
C VAL A 100 -0.25 21.35 -6.05
N ASN A 101 -0.23 22.53 -5.44
CA ASN A 101 1.01 23.25 -5.20
C ASN A 101 1.71 22.66 -3.97
N LYS A 102 2.97 22.28 -4.12
CA LYS A 102 3.84 21.83 -3.05
C LYS A 102 5.24 22.40 -3.26
N ASP A 103 5.78 23.08 -2.25
CA ASP A 103 7.16 23.61 -2.25
C ASP A 103 7.52 24.40 -3.53
N ARG A 104 6.58 25.24 -4.01
CA ARG A 104 6.68 26.08 -5.23
C ARG A 104 6.60 25.31 -6.55
N ALA A 105 6.34 24.02 -6.54
CA ALA A 105 6.10 23.21 -7.73
C ALA A 105 4.64 22.72 -7.79
N ASN A 106 4.13 22.54 -9.00
CA ASN A 106 2.87 21.84 -9.21
C ASN A 106 3.18 20.34 -9.30
N ILE A 107 2.56 19.54 -8.42
CA ILE A 107 2.69 18.09 -8.42
C ILE A 107 1.35 17.43 -8.73
N ILE A 108 1.40 16.23 -9.31
CA ILE A 108 0.22 15.39 -9.48
C ILE A 108 -0.04 14.70 -8.13
N PRO A 109 -1.16 14.98 -7.44
CA PRO A 109 -1.48 14.29 -6.20
C PRO A 109 -1.87 12.84 -6.50
N LEU A 110 -1.37 11.94 -5.67
CA LEU A 110 -1.57 10.51 -5.75
C LEU A 110 -2.36 10.06 -4.51
N PHE A 111 -3.46 9.33 -4.73
CA PHE A 111 -4.38 8.95 -3.66
C PHE A 111 -4.44 7.44 -3.49
N PHE A 112 -4.36 6.94 -2.26
CA PHE A 112 -4.62 5.53 -1.96
C PHE A 112 -6.12 5.21 -1.98
N ASP A 113 -6.97 6.16 -1.61
CA ASP A 113 -8.42 6.04 -1.60
C ASP A 113 -9.04 6.81 -2.78
N ILE A 114 -9.93 6.15 -3.54
CA ILE A 114 -10.62 6.79 -4.67
C ILE A 114 -11.60 7.88 -4.21
N GLU A 115 -12.16 7.71 -3.02
CA GLU A 115 -13.06 8.66 -2.39
C GLU A 115 -12.36 10.01 -2.16
N ASP A 116 -11.13 9.99 -1.64
CA ASP A 116 -10.32 11.20 -1.43
C ASP A 116 -10.03 11.93 -2.75
N LEU A 117 -9.72 11.18 -3.82
CA LEU A 117 -9.52 11.77 -5.15
C LEU A 117 -10.80 12.46 -5.64
N ARG A 118 -11.95 11.79 -5.53
CA ARG A 118 -13.24 12.36 -5.95
C ARG A 118 -13.58 13.61 -5.14
N ASP A 119 -13.38 13.59 -3.84
CA ASP A 119 -13.61 14.74 -2.97
C ASP A 119 -12.70 15.91 -3.33
N ALA A 120 -11.43 15.64 -3.62
CA ALA A 120 -10.47 16.65 -4.05
C ALA A 120 -10.86 17.29 -5.40
N LEU A 121 -11.33 16.49 -6.36
CA LEU A 121 -11.80 16.96 -7.67
C LEU A 121 -13.09 17.80 -7.54
N ASN A 122 -14.03 17.35 -6.72
CA ASN A 122 -15.29 18.04 -6.45
C ASN A 122 -15.04 19.42 -5.81
N LYS A 123 -14.17 19.50 -4.80
CA LYS A 123 -13.78 20.77 -4.16
C LYS A 123 -13.16 21.77 -5.12
N LYS A 124 -12.50 21.29 -6.18
CA LYS A 124 -11.90 22.11 -7.23
C LYS A 124 -12.82 22.37 -8.42
N GLY A 125 -14.04 21.84 -8.41
CA GLY A 125 -15.01 22.02 -9.49
C GLY A 125 -14.62 21.35 -10.81
N VAL A 126 -13.78 20.32 -10.79
CA VAL A 126 -13.36 19.60 -12.00
C VAL A 126 -14.50 18.69 -12.47
N LYS A 127 -15.16 19.05 -13.57
CA LYS A 127 -16.37 18.36 -14.06
C LYS A 127 -16.09 17.21 -15.03
N SER A 128 -14.98 17.25 -15.76
CA SER A 128 -14.59 16.23 -16.73
C SER A 128 -13.18 15.77 -16.42
N TYR A 129 -13.04 14.50 -16.05
CA TYR A 129 -11.76 13.90 -15.71
C TYR A 129 -11.75 12.41 -16.03
N LYS A 130 -10.56 11.88 -16.30
CA LYS A 130 -10.32 10.45 -16.44
C LYS A 130 -9.47 9.97 -15.28
N ILE A 131 -10.08 9.20 -14.38
CA ILE A 131 -9.35 8.52 -13.32
C ILE A 131 -8.41 7.50 -13.95
N LYS A 132 -7.18 7.51 -13.50
CA LYS A 132 -6.15 6.53 -13.85
C LYS A 132 -5.64 5.84 -12.58
N VAL A 133 -5.12 4.63 -12.77
CA VAL A 133 -4.59 3.79 -11.70
C VAL A 133 -3.13 3.46 -12.02
N LEU A 134 -2.27 3.57 -11.00
CA LEU A 134 -0.89 3.11 -11.00
C LEU A 134 -0.70 2.03 -9.94
N ASN A 135 0.34 1.24 -10.10
CA ASN A 135 0.83 0.38 -9.03
C ASN A 135 1.87 1.16 -8.20
N PHE A 136 1.62 1.29 -6.90
CA PHE A 136 2.48 2.04 -5.98
C PHE A 136 3.93 1.57 -6.00
N VAL A 137 4.13 0.26 -6.16
CA VAL A 137 5.47 -0.35 -6.17
C VAL A 137 6.29 0.15 -7.36
N ASP A 138 5.67 0.30 -8.53
CA ASP A 138 6.33 0.80 -9.73
C ASP A 138 6.82 2.24 -9.55
N LEU A 139 6.10 3.04 -8.75
CA LEU A 139 6.47 4.42 -8.44
C LEU A 139 7.68 4.54 -7.51
N ILE A 140 7.87 3.55 -6.63
CA ILE A 140 9.03 3.54 -5.75
C ILE A 140 10.29 3.17 -6.54
N PHE A 141 10.17 2.18 -7.44
CA PHE A 141 11.32 1.68 -8.19
C PHE A 141 11.67 2.51 -9.43
N SER A 142 10.75 3.30 -9.97
CA SER A 142 11.02 4.20 -11.10
C SER A 142 11.87 5.42 -10.74
N VAL A 143 11.95 5.78 -9.45
CA VAL A 143 12.78 6.91 -8.96
C VAL A 143 14.20 6.47 -8.59
N CYS A 144 14.47 5.16 -8.61
CA CYS A 144 15.77 4.57 -8.25
C CYS A 144 16.63 4.19 -9.47
N GLN A 145 16.28 4.66 -10.67
CA GLN A 145 17.09 4.57 -11.90
C GLN A 145 17.66 5.94 -12.25
#